data_AF-A0A0D3HDV9-F1
#
_entry.id   AF-A0A0D3HDV9-F1
#
_cell.length_a   1.000
_cell.length_b   1.000
_cell.length_c   1.000
_cell.angle_alpha   90.00
_cell.angle_beta   90.00
_cell.angle_gamma   90.00
#
_symmetry.space_group_name_H-M   'P 1'
#
loop_
_entity.id
_entity.type
_entity.pdbx_description
1 polymer ?
#
loop_
_entity_poly.entity_id
_entity_poly.type
_entity_poly.pdbx_seq_one_letter_code
_entity_poly.pdbx_strand_id
1 'polypeptide(L)'
;MDQKAKEAAPAARGHPALRGPARRERYTHGLGAAQMGALRAMCGALIPALPAEEEDGARGGGDMDVERFYLATAAESTVPDEVAELTMTRCIWEAGVLVRIILWILATRVGTLALCGRRCVSGEFPYVRRFADMPVERREAALKRWNATRWLVPLKIIFALIKVLCHFVFYTAVDENLENPSWKAIGYSVPAAEEEPRKEEPTEATPMPAPATAPPCRPLDNGVVETKQLDDNALLMSLAEKGLALKTGASSPSAHHHTVLCDAVVVGSGCGGGVAAAVLASAGYKVVVVEKGDYFAARDYSSLEGPTMERLYENGGVFSTAN
;
A
#
# COMPACT_ATOMS: atom_id res chain seq x y z
N MET A 1 22.30 -28.44 31.08
CA MET A 1 23.01 -27.23 30.63
C MET A 1 23.42 -27.47 29.19
N ASP A 2 22.83 -26.90 28.15
CA ASP A 2 21.63 -26.07 28.01
C ASP A 2 21.05 -26.39 26.65
N GLN A 3 19.81 -26.86 26.66
CA GLN A 3 19.03 -27.11 25.47
C GLN A 3 18.51 -25.74 25.04
N LYS A 4 19.22 -25.09 24.10
CA LYS A 4 18.79 -23.82 23.50
C LYS A 4 17.35 -23.98 23.05
N ALA A 5 16.45 -23.29 23.74
CA ALA A 5 15.05 -23.21 23.39
C ALA A 5 14.97 -22.74 21.94
N LYS A 6 14.43 -23.59 21.07
CA LYS A 6 14.03 -23.23 19.73
C LYS A 6 12.89 -22.22 19.93
N GLU A 7 13.20 -20.93 19.83
CA GLU A 7 12.19 -19.87 19.87
C GLU A 7 11.08 -20.27 18.89
N ALA A 8 9.87 -20.40 19.44
CA ALA A 8 8.70 -20.69 18.65
C ALA A 8 8.58 -19.58 17.58
N ALA A 9 8.43 -19.98 16.32
CA ALA A 9 8.16 -19.03 15.25
C ALA A 9 7.01 -18.12 15.70
N PRO A 10 7.17 -16.78 15.65
CA PRO A 10 6.14 -15.87 16.12
C PRO A 10 4.82 -16.23 15.42
N ALA A 11 3.75 -16.37 16.20
CA ALA A 11 2.42 -16.68 15.69
C ALA A 11 2.12 -15.73 14.52
N ALA A 12 1.87 -16.31 13.35
CA ALA A 12 1.87 -15.54 12.13
C ALA A 12 0.76 -14.46 12.18
N ARG A 13 1.13 -13.19 11.93
CA ARG A 13 0.29 -12.00 12.18
C ARG A 13 -0.88 -11.87 11.19
N GLY A 14 -2.12 -11.74 11.68
CA GLY A 14 -3.32 -11.50 10.85
C GLY A 14 -3.65 -12.59 9.83
N HIS A 15 -4.51 -12.30 8.86
CA HIS A 15 -4.95 -13.25 7.84
C HIS A 15 -3.87 -13.45 6.77
N PRO A 16 -3.61 -14.69 6.28
CA PRO A 16 -2.54 -14.97 5.32
C PRO A 16 -2.60 -14.12 4.04
N ALA A 17 -3.80 -13.83 3.54
CA ALA A 17 -3.99 -12.98 2.37
C ALA A 17 -3.48 -11.54 2.55
N LEU A 18 -3.44 -11.02 3.78
CA LEU A 18 -3.00 -9.65 4.11
C LEU A 18 -1.50 -9.57 4.45
N ARG A 19 -0.78 -10.68 4.38
CA ARG A 19 0.68 -10.70 4.58
C ARG A 19 1.45 -10.45 3.28
N GLY A 20 0.78 -10.65 2.14
CA GLY A 20 1.35 -10.49 0.80
C GLY A 20 2.58 -11.36 0.57
N PRO A 21 3.13 -11.39 -0.65
CA PRO A 21 4.51 -11.82 -0.83
C PRO A 21 5.44 -10.74 -0.25
N ALA A 22 6.51 -11.14 0.43
CA ALA A 22 7.53 -10.19 0.94
C ALA A 22 8.14 -9.35 -0.19
N ARG A 23 8.16 -9.88 -1.42
CA ARG A 23 8.69 -9.20 -2.61
C ARG A 23 7.97 -9.64 -3.87
N ARG A 24 7.84 -8.73 -4.83
CA ARG A 24 7.36 -9.06 -6.18
C ARG A 24 8.42 -9.87 -6.94
N GLU A 25 8.02 -11.01 -7.50
CA GLU A 25 8.93 -11.88 -8.26
C GLU A 25 9.36 -11.28 -9.60
N ARG A 26 8.49 -10.46 -10.20
CA ARG A 26 8.71 -9.86 -11.53
C ARG A 26 8.13 -8.46 -11.66
N TYR A 27 8.90 -7.58 -12.28
CA TYR A 27 8.51 -6.22 -12.63
C TYR A 27 8.15 -6.12 -14.12
N THR A 28 7.11 -5.34 -14.42
CA THR A 28 6.56 -5.16 -15.78
C THR A 28 6.40 -3.70 -16.20
N HIS A 29 6.91 -2.76 -15.41
CA HIS A 29 6.86 -1.31 -15.65
C HIS A 29 7.40 -0.83 -17.01
N GLY A 30 8.17 -1.64 -17.75
CA GLY A 30 8.54 -1.35 -19.14
C GLY A 30 9.46 -0.12 -19.33
N LEU A 31 10.16 0.32 -18.29
CA LEU A 31 11.15 1.39 -18.33
C LEU A 31 12.52 0.85 -18.74
N GLY A 32 13.23 1.58 -19.60
CA GLY A 32 14.59 1.20 -20.02
C GLY A 32 15.64 1.43 -18.93
N ALA A 33 16.81 0.80 -19.06
CA ALA A 33 17.89 0.87 -18.07
C ALA A 33 18.33 2.31 -17.73
N ALA A 34 18.36 3.21 -18.72
CA ALA A 34 18.76 4.60 -18.51
C ALA A 34 17.70 5.42 -17.74
N GLN A 35 16.41 5.14 -17.98
CA GLN A 35 15.30 5.74 -17.23
C GLN A 35 15.29 5.22 -15.80
N MET A 36 15.53 3.92 -15.60
CA MET A 36 15.69 3.35 -14.27
C MET A 36 16.88 3.94 -13.52
N GLY A 37 18.01 4.19 -14.20
CA GLY A 37 19.15 4.89 -13.58
C GLY A 37 18.78 6.29 -13.08
N ALA A 38 17.98 7.05 -13.85
CA ALA A 38 17.47 8.34 -13.41
C ALA A 38 16.50 8.21 -12.22
N LEU A 39 15.58 7.23 -12.25
CA LEU A 39 14.63 6.99 -11.17
C LEU A 39 15.33 6.56 -9.87
N ARG A 40 16.30 5.65 -9.94
CA ARG A 40 17.13 5.24 -8.78
C ARG A 40 17.83 6.44 -8.15
N ALA A 41 18.39 7.32 -8.98
CA ALA A 41 19.03 8.54 -8.49
C ALA A 41 18.04 9.56 -7.91
N MET A 42 16.79 9.59 -8.39
CA MET A 42 15.72 10.39 -7.77
C MET A 42 15.35 9.82 -6.40
N CYS A 43 15.11 8.51 -6.30
CA CYS A 43 14.81 7.83 -5.03
C CYS A 43 15.93 8.04 -4.00
N GLY A 44 17.19 7.83 -4.38
CA GLY A 44 18.33 8.09 -3.48
C GLY A 44 18.62 9.56 -3.18
N ALA A 45 18.00 10.50 -3.89
CA ALA A 45 18.02 11.92 -3.50
C ALA A 45 16.83 12.29 -2.59
N LEU A 46 15.78 11.46 -2.58
CA LEU A 46 14.62 11.62 -1.70
C LEU A 46 14.86 10.98 -0.33
N ILE A 47 15.53 9.83 -0.32
CA ILE A 47 15.95 9.08 0.89
C ILE A 47 17.42 8.69 0.67
N PRO A 48 18.36 9.62 0.94
CA PRO A 48 19.79 9.38 0.84
C PRO A 48 20.30 8.60 2.05
N ALA A 49 21.38 7.84 1.85
CA ALA A 49 22.17 7.35 2.97
C ALA A 49 22.85 8.55 3.66
N LEU A 50 22.71 8.62 4.97
CA LEU A 50 23.32 9.64 5.81
C LEU A 50 24.50 9.01 6.55
N PRO A 51 25.69 9.65 6.54
CA PRO A 51 26.78 9.20 7.39
C PRO A 51 26.32 9.27 8.85
N ALA A 52 26.67 8.28 9.66
CA ALA A 52 26.48 8.37 11.10
C ALA A 52 27.29 9.56 11.61
N GLU A 53 26.62 10.59 12.13
CA GLU A 53 27.31 11.65 12.85
C GLU A 53 27.87 11.01 14.12
N GLU A 54 29.20 11.00 14.27
CA GLU A 54 29.86 10.67 15.52
C GLU A 54 29.49 11.75 16.53
N GLU A 55 28.34 11.62 17.21
CA GLU A 55 28.04 12.50 18.34
C GLU A 55 29.03 12.22 19.47
N ASP A 56 29.79 13.27 19.82
CA ASP A 56 30.70 13.35 20.94
C ASP A 56 30.10 12.75 22.23
N GLY A 57 30.66 11.62 22.67
CA GLY A 57 30.83 11.36 24.11
C GLY A 57 29.75 10.57 24.87
N ALA A 58 28.74 9.96 24.24
CA ALA A 58 27.76 9.16 24.98
C ALA A 58 27.72 7.68 24.57
N ARG A 59 28.52 6.87 25.28
CA ARG A 59 28.41 5.42 25.51
C ARG A 59 28.42 4.51 24.27
N GLY A 60 29.55 3.80 24.14
CA GLY A 60 29.70 2.66 23.23
C GLY A 60 28.56 1.66 23.34
N GLY A 61 28.02 1.33 22.17
CA GLY A 61 26.83 0.51 21.98
C GLY A 61 25.78 1.23 21.14
N GLY A 62 26.18 1.83 20.00
CA GLY A 62 25.22 2.39 19.05
C GLY A 62 24.24 1.29 18.63
N ASP A 63 22.95 1.61 18.66
CA ASP A 63 21.91 0.67 18.26
C ASP A 63 22.11 0.33 16.78
N MET A 64 22.51 -0.92 16.50
CA MET A 64 22.82 -1.40 15.15
C MET A 64 21.65 -1.18 14.18
N ASP A 65 20.41 -1.19 14.67
CA ASP A 65 19.24 -0.96 13.84
C ASP A 65 19.13 0.52 13.43
N VAL A 66 19.52 1.45 14.31
CA VAL A 66 19.58 2.89 14.01
C VAL A 66 20.68 3.17 12.99
N GLU A 67 21.87 2.59 13.16
CA GLU A 67 22.97 2.76 12.19
C GLU A 67 22.57 2.25 10.79
N ARG A 68 21.98 1.04 10.72
CA ARG A 68 21.45 0.49 9.47
C ARG A 68 20.39 1.38 8.84
N PHE A 69 19.53 1.99 9.65
CA PHE A 69 18.49 2.89 9.16
C PHE A 69 19.08 4.16 8.53
N TYR A 70 20.07 4.80 9.15
CA TYR A 70 20.74 5.97 8.56
C TYR A 70 21.52 5.65 7.29
N LEU A 71 22.15 4.47 7.21
CA LEU A 71 22.87 4.01 6.02
C LEU A 71 21.94 3.53 4.90
N ALA A 72 20.65 3.27 5.19
CA ALA A 72 19.71 2.79 4.19
C ALA A 72 19.40 3.87 3.15
N THR A 73 19.42 3.49 1.88
CA THR A 73 19.12 4.36 0.74
C THR A 73 18.05 3.77 -0.14
N ALA A 74 17.15 4.61 -0.64
CA ALA A 74 16.14 4.18 -1.60
C ALA A 74 16.72 3.93 -3.02
N ALA A 75 18.01 4.21 -3.27
CA ALA A 75 18.62 3.95 -4.58
C ALA A 75 19.05 2.49 -4.79
N GLU A 76 19.43 1.79 -3.72
CA GLU A 76 20.07 0.45 -3.78
C GLU A 76 19.10 -0.70 -3.46
N SER A 77 17.89 -0.38 -3.01
CA SER A 77 16.83 -1.34 -2.70
C SER A 77 15.94 -1.62 -3.91
N THR A 78 14.92 -2.48 -3.74
CA THR A 78 13.84 -2.70 -4.72
C THR A 78 12.90 -1.51 -4.89
N VAL A 79 13.04 -0.50 -4.04
CA VAL A 79 12.15 0.68 -4.00
C VAL A 79 11.99 1.32 -5.39
N PRO A 80 13.04 1.57 -6.19
CA PRO A 80 12.88 2.20 -7.50
C PRO A 80 12.10 1.34 -8.49
N ASP A 81 12.24 0.01 -8.43
CA ASP A 81 11.53 -0.93 -9.30
C ASP A 81 10.04 -1.02 -8.89
N GLU A 82 9.72 -1.05 -7.59
CA GLU A 82 8.34 -0.95 -7.09
C GLU A 82 7.69 0.40 -7.41
N VAL A 83 8.41 1.51 -7.23
CA VAL A 83 7.93 2.85 -7.59
C VAL A 83 7.63 2.93 -9.09
N ALA A 84 8.49 2.36 -9.94
CA ALA A 84 8.24 2.27 -11.37
C ALA A 84 6.97 1.46 -11.67
N GLU A 85 6.80 0.32 -11.00
CA GLU A 85 5.63 -0.54 -11.17
C GLU A 85 4.33 0.17 -10.79
N LEU A 86 4.27 0.78 -9.59
CA LEU A 86 3.10 1.53 -9.12
C LEU A 86 2.77 2.69 -10.05
N THR A 87 3.79 3.42 -10.52
CA THR A 87 3.60 4.54 -11.43
C THR A 87 3.01 4.09 -12.78
N MET A 88 3.50 2.99 -13.34
CA MET A 88 3.13 2.57 -14.69
C MET A 88 1.85 1.73 -14.73
N THR A 89 1.45 1.11 -13.62
CA THR A 89 0.29 0.22 -13.57
C THR A 89 -0.92 0.81 -12.85
N ARG A 90 -0.72 1.74 -11.90
CA ARG A 90 -1.82 2.23 -11.04
C ARG A 90 -2.14 3.70 -11.18
N CYS A 91 -1.19 4.51 -11.61
CA CYS A 91 -1.46 5.92 -11.89
C CYS A 91 -2.24 6.07 -13.19
N ILE A 92 -2.91 7.21 -13.34
CA ILE A 92 -3.53 7.60 -14.61
C ILE A 92 -2.49 7.58 -15.74
N TRP A 93 -2.95 7.18 -16.92
CA TRP A 93 -2.09 6.96 -18.08
C TRP A 93 -1.20 8.17 -18.41
N GLU A 94 -1.77 9.38 -18.33
CA GLU A 94 -1.09 10.64 -18.60
C GLU A 94 0.10 10.86 -17.66
N ALA A 95 -0.05 10.52 -16.37
CA ALA A 95 1.03 10.62 -15.40
C ALA A 95 2.15 9.62 -15.69
N GLY A 96 1.81 8.38 -16.06
CA GLY A 96 2.78 7.36 -16.46
C GLY A 96 3.59 7.78 -17.70
N VAL A 97 2.92 8.30 -18.73
CA VAL A 97 3.57 8.84 -19.94
C VAL A 97 4.49 10.01 -19.60
N LEU A 98 4.03 10.94 -18.76
CA LEU A 98 4.81 12.11 -18.35
C LEU A 98 6.08 11.70 -17.59
N VAL A 99 5.98 10.75 -16.65
CA VAL A 99 7.14 10.19 -15.93
C VAL A 99 8.12 9.56 -16.91
N ARG A 100 7.63 8.74 -17.85
CA ARG A 100 8.47 8.09 -18.86
C ARG A 100 9.26 9.12 -19.69
N ILE A 101 8.62 10.20 -20.12
CA ILE A 101 9.26 11.28 -20.88
C ILE A 101 10.33 11.98 -20.03
N ILE A 102 10.00 12.39 -18.80
CA ILE A 102 10.96 13.13 -17.97
C ILE A 102 12.15 12.26 -17.56
N LEU A 103 11.94 10.99 -17.22
CA LEU A 103 13.05 10.07 -16.95
C LEU A 103 13.94 9.87 -18.17
N TRP A 104 13.36 9.84 -19.37
CA TRP A 104 14.13 9.75 -20.62
C TRP A 104 14.96 11.02 -20.86
N ILE A 105 14.40 12.20 -20.61
CA ILE A 105 15.13 13.48 -20.70
C ILE A 105 16.28 13.52 -19.68
N LEU A 106 16.03 13.14 -18.41
CA LEU A 106 17.04 13.08 -17.35
C LEU A 106 18.14 12.04 -17.61
N ALA A 107 17.86 11.01 -18.41
CA ALA A 107 18.88 10.05 -18.83
C ALA A 107 19.95 10.65 -19.77
N THR A 108 19.68 11.82 -20.35
CA THR A 108 20.60 12.52 -21.26
C THR A 108 21.30 13.69 -20.57
N ARG A 109 22.53 14.02 -20.98
CA ARG A 109 23.28 15.20 -20.46
C ARG A 109 22.58 16.51 -20.80
N VAL A 110 22.13 16.65 -22.05
CA VAL A 110 21.43 17.86 -22.54
C VAL A 110 20.09 18.04 -21.83
N GLY A 111 19.32 16.97 -21.68
CA GLY A 111 18.06 17.00 -20.94
C GLY A 111 18.24 17.29 -19.46
N THR A 112 19.27 16.72 -18.83
CA THR A 112 19.63 17.06 -17.44
C THR A 112 19.98 18.55 -17.32
N LEU A 113 20.73 19.12 -18.26
CA LEU A 113 21.02 20.55 -18.28
C LEU A 113 19.74 21.39 -18.42
N ALA A 114 18.80 20.97 -19.28
CA ALA A 114 17.52 21.66 -19.45
C ALA A 114 16.68 21.63 -18.16
N LEU A 115 16.56 20.47 -17.51
CA LEU A 115 15.67 20.29 -16.36
C LEU A 115 16.29 20.67 -15.00
N CYS A 116 17.61 20.53 -14.85
CA CYS A 116 18.33 20.80 -13.60
C CYS A 116 19.13 22.12 -13.65
N GLY A 117 19.33 22.69 -14.84
CA GLY A 117 20.14 23.89 -15.05
C GLY A 117 21.62 23.66 -14.76
N ARG A 118 22.35 24.72 -14.36
CA ARG A 118 23.80 24.68 -14.09
C ARG A 118 24.23 23.69 -12.99
N ARG A 119 23.31 23.09 -12.23
CA ARG A 119 23.62 22.13 -11.15
C ARG A 119 24.28 20.85 -11.66
N CYS A 120 24.03 20.46 -12.91
CA CYS A 120 24.68 19.30 -13.53
C CYS A 120 26.06 19.63 -14.15
N VAL A 121 26.51 20.89 -14.11
CA VAL A 121 27.80 21.29 -14.68
C VAL A 121 28.94 20.94 -13.72
N SER A 122 29.98 20.29 -14.23
CA SER A 122 31.22 19.97 -13.51
C SER A 122 32.42 20.65 -14.15
N GLY A 123 33.47 20.88 -13.36
CA GLY A 123 34.76 21.41 -13.86
C GLY A 123 35.55 20.39 -14.68
N GLU A 124 35.20 19.10 -14.58
CA GLU A 124 35.86 18.00 -15.28
C GLU A 124 35.03 17.52 -16.47
N PHE A 125 35.70 17.04 -17.52
CA PHE A 125 35.06 16.42 -18.68
C PHE A 125 34.47 15.04 -18.32
N PRO A 126 33.22 14.73 -18.68
CA PRO A 126 32.27 15.58 -19.41
C PRO A 126 31.72 16.71 -18.52
N TYR A 127 31.82 17.97 -18.99
CA TYR A 127 31.42 19.17 -18.24
C TYR A 127 29.95 19.21 -17.83
N VAL A 128 29.12 18.32 -18.38
CA VAL A 128 27.71 18.16 -18.03
C VAL A 128 27.48 16.70 -17.67
N ARG A 129 27.06 16.47 -16.43
CA ARG A 129 26.71 15.15 -15.90
C ARG A 129 25.26 14.80 -16.23
N ARG A 130 24.95 13.51 -16.41
CA ARG A 130 23.55 13.06 -16.41
C ARG A 130 23.03 13.16 -14.98
N PHE A 131 21.71 13.17 -14.81
CA PHE A 131 21.10 13.27 -13.49
C PHE A 131 21.63 12.20 -12.50
N ALA A 132 21.75 10.95 -12.97
CA ALA A 132 22.24 9.85 -12.15
C ALA A 132 23.72 10.01 -11.71
N ASP A 133 24.53 10.72 -12.49
CA ASP A 133 25.96 10.91 -12.21
C ASP A 133 26.22 12.17 -11.34
N MET A 134 25.18 12.95 -11.01
CA MET A 134 25.29 14.13 -10.14
C MET A 134 25.46 13.71 -8.67
N PRO A 135 26.25 14.44 -7.84
CA PRO A 135 26.26 14.25 -6.39
C PRO A 135 24.87 14.40 -5.77
N VAL A 136 24.61 13.70 -4.66
CA VAL A 136 23.30 13.64 -3.97
C VAL A 136 22.76 15.04 -3.68
N GLU A 137 23.61 15.93 -3.15
CA GLU A 137 23.26 17.29 -2.73
C GLU A 137 22.79 18.12 -3.94
N ARG A 138 23.41 17.89 -5.10
CA ARG A 138 23.04 18.58 -6.34
C ARG A 138 21.73 18.03 -6.92
N ARG A 139 21.48 16.72 -6.79
CA ARG A 139 20.20 16.10 -7.18
C ARG A 139 19.07 16.64 -6.31
N GLU A 140 19.26 16.67 -5.00
CA GLU A 140 18.31 17.27 -4.05
C GLU A 140 17.99 18.72 -4.38
N ALA A 141 19.01 19.55 -4.61
CA ALA A 141 18.82 20.95 -4.94
C ALA A 141 18.06 21.14 -6.26
N ALA A 142 18.22 20.22 -7.22
CA ALA A 142 17.45 20.23 -8.46
C ALA A 142 15.97 19.87 -8.21
N LEU A 143 15.70 18.81 -7.44
CA LEU A 143 14.34 18.40 -7.09
C LEU A 143 13.60 19.44 -6.23
N LYS A 144 14.29 20.04 -5.24
CA LYS A 144 13.78 21.16 -4.44
C LYS A 144 13.36 22.35 -5.33
N ARG A 145 14.15 22.65 -6.38
CA ARG A 145 13.81 23.68 -7.37
C ARG A 145 12.55 23.34 -8.16
N TRP A 146 12.34 22.09 -8.57
CA TRP A 146 11.13 21.68 -9.28
C TRP A 146 9.87 21.99 -8.47
N ASN A 147 9.90 21.74 -7.16
CA ASN A 147 8.77 22.04 -6.28
C ASN A 147 8.53 23.55 -6.07
N ALA A 148 9.61 24.33 -5.94
CA ALA A 148 9.53 25.76 -5.66
C ALA A 148 9.11 26.62 -6.87
N THR A 149 9.24 26.09 -8.09
CA THR A 149 9.15 26.88 -9.31
C THR A 149 7.76 26.81 -9.95
N ARG A 150 7.03 27.94 -9.99
CA ARG A 150 5.61 28.01 -10.40
C ARG A 150 5.30 27.56 -11.84
N TRP A 151 6.24 27.71 -12.77
CA TRP A 151 6.09 27.42 -14.20
C TRP A 151 6.54 26.00 -14.59
N LEU A 152 7.11 25.25 -13.64
CA LEU A 152 7.52 23.86 -13.83
C LEU A 152 6.45 22.88 -13.31
N VAL A 153 5.17 23.16 -13.58
CA VAL A 153 4.05 22.35 -13.06
C VAL A 153 4.20 20.86 -13.35
N PRO A 154 4.55 20.41 -14.58
CA PRO A 154 4.74 18.97 -14.84
C PRO A 154 5.86 18.35 -14.00
N LEU A 155 6.97 19.07 -13.80
CA LEU A 155 8.08 18.59 -12.96
C LEU A 155 7.71 18.57 -11.48
N LYS A 156 6.89 19.52 -11.02
CA LYS A 156 6.36 19.53 -9.67
C LYS A 156 5.43 18.33 -9.41
N ILE A 157 4.55 18.00 -10.36
CA ILE A 157 3.69 16.81 -10.29
C ILE A 157 4.55 15.54 -10.18
N ILE A 158 5.56 15.39 -11.04
CA ILE A 158 6.45 14.23 -11.02
C ILE A 158 7.25 14.15 -9.73
N PHE A 159 7.79 15.28 -9.26
CA PHE A 159 8.48 15.34 -7.98
C PHE A 159 7.58 14.87 -6.84
N ALA A 160 6.34 15.38 -6.77
CA ALA A 160 5.39 15.00 -5.74
C ALA A 160 5.01 13.51 -5.84
N LEU A 161 4.71 13.02 -7.03
CA LEU A 161 4.35 11.62 -7.28
C LEU A 161 5.47 10.66 -6.88
N ILE A 162 6.68 10.86 -7.42
CA ILE A 162 7.82 10.00 -7.11
C ILE A 162 8.20 10.13 -5.63
N LYS A 163 8.11 11.32 -5.03
CA LYS A 163 8.34 11.51 -3.60
C LYS A 163 7.38 10.66 -2.76
N VAL A 164 6.08 10.76 -3.01
CA VAL A 164 5.05 10.03 -2.26
C VAL A 164 5.25 8.52 -2.42
N LEU A 165 5.37 8.02 -3.65
CA LEU A 165 5.55 6.59 -3.89
C LEU A 165 6.87 6.06 -3.31
N CYS A 166 7.97 6.81 -3.44
CA CYS A 166 9.26 6.40 -2.89
C CYS A 166 9.19 6.28 -1.36
N HIS A 167 8.56 7.24 -0.68
CA HIS A 167 8.42 7.17 0.78
C HIS A 167 7.46 6.06 1.19
N PHE A 168 6.33 5.93 0.52
CA PHE A 168 5.38 4.85 0.76
C PHE A 168 6.09 3.49 0.67
N VAL A 169 6.67 3.17 -0.48
CA VAL A 169 7.34 1.87 -0.69
C VAL A 169 8.49 1.65 0.30
N PHE A 170 9.33 2.66 0.56
CA PHE A 170 10.46 2.51 1.47
C PHE A 170 10.01 2.22 2.91
N TYR A 171 9.05 2.99 3.44
CA TYR A 171 8.62 2.87 4.83
C TYR A 171 7.59 1.75 5.05
N THR A 172 6.93 1.25 4.00
CA THR A 172 6.04 0.09 4.10
C THR A 172 6.69 -1.20 3.63
N ALA A 173 7.98 -1.19 3.28
CA ALA A 173 8.71 -2.40 2.87
C ALA A 173 8.74 -3.42 4.02
N VAL A 174 8.61 -4.69 3.66
CA VAL A 174 8.62 -5.81 4.59
C VAL A 174 9.64 -6.83 4.10
N ASP A 175 10.40 -7.41 5.01
CA ASP A 175 11.40 -8.44 4.70
C ASP A 175 10.79 -9.85 4.64
N GLU A 176 11.62 -10.87 4.42
CA GLU A 176 11.19 -12.27 4.36
C GLU A 176 10.58 -12.78 5.68
N ASN A 177 10.88 -12.13 6.81
CA ASN A 177 10.39 -12.49 8.13
C ASN A 177 9.09 -11.76 8.52
N LEU A 178 8.50 -10.99 7.58
CA LEU A 178 7.37 -10.12 7.84
C LEU A 178 7.69 -8.99 8.86
N GLU A 179 8.93 -8.54 8.88
CA GLU A 179 9.39 -7.39 9.66
C GLU A 179 9.73 -6.21 8.76
N ASN A 180 9.48 -4.99 9.25
CA ASN A 180 9.93 -3.78 8.57
C ASN A 180 11.33 -3.39 9.11
N PRO A 181 12.32 -3.15 8.23
CA PRO A 181 13.67 -2.81 8.67
C PRO A 181 13.80 -1.49 9.43
N SER A 182 12.85 -0.56 9.27
CA SER A 182 12.91 0.78 9.87
C SER A 182 12.20 0.87 11.22
N TRP A 183 11.27 -0.04 11.53
CA TRP A 183 10.40 0.08 12.70
C TRP A 183 11.15 0.15 14.03
N LYS A 184 12.13 -0.74 14.24
CA LYS A 184 12.94 -0.75 15.47
C LYS A 184 13.69 0.56 15.66
N ALA A 185 14.34 1.05 14.59
CA ALA A 185 15.11 2.29 14.61
C ALA A 185 14.26 3.54 14.92
N ILE A 186 13.00 3.57 14.47
CA ILE A 186 12.08 4.70 14.75
C ILE A 186 11.26 4.50 16.04
N GLY A 187 11.55 3.46 16.82
CA GLY A 187 10.82 3.14 18.05
C GLY A 187 9.37 2.69 17.82
N TYR A 188 9.04 2.21 16.63
CA TYR A 188 7.72 1.67 16.31
C TYR A 188 7.69 0.16 16.60
N SER A 189 6.73 -0.26 17.42
CA SER A 189 6.45 -1.66 17.70
C SER A 189 4.97 -1.93 17.46
N VAL A 190 4.69 -2.98 16.69
CA VAL A 190 3.33 -3.50 16.56
C VAL A 190 2.98 -4.22 17.87
N PRO A 191 1.87 -3.86 18.55
CA PRO A 191 1.38 -4.63 19.68
C PRO A 191 1.27 -6.10 19.28
N ALA A 192 1.83 -7.01 20.08
CA ALA A 192 1.57 -8.43 19.88
C ALA A 192 0.05 -8.59 19.87
N ALA A 193 -0.50 -9.20 18.81
CA ALA A 193 -1.94 -9.31 18.57
C ALA A 193 -2.64 -9.57 19.91
N GLU A 194 -3.27 -8.54 20.45
CA GLU A 194 -3.82 -8.60 21.80
C GLU A 194 -4.80 -9.77 21.79
N GLU A 195 -4.56 -10.76 22.67
CA GLU A 195 -5.63 -11.63 23.11
C GLU A 195 -6.75 -10.71 23.58
N GLU A 196 -7.84 -10.68 22.81
CA GLU A 196 -9.12 -9.99 22.98
C GLU A 196 -9.19 -8.88 24.05
N PRO A 197 -9.75 -7.69 23.74
CA PRO A 197 -10.23 -6.80 24.80
C PRO A 197 -11.14 -7.62 25.71
N ARG A 198 -10.85 -7.62 27.02
CA ARG A 198 -11.63 -8.29 28.06
C ARG A 198 -13.11 -8.23 27.72
N LYS A 199 -13.73 -9.41 27.67
CA LYS A 199 -15.19 -9.63 27.70
C LYS A 199 -15.91 -8.40 28.25
N GLU A 200 -16.57 -7.65 27.37
CA GLU A 200 -17.66 -6.80 27.82
C GLU A 200 -18.61 -7.71 28.61
N GLU A 201 -18.85 -7.36 29.88
CA GLU A 201 -19.70 -8.15 30.76
C GLU A 201 -21.08 -8.31 30.11
N PRO A 202 -21.57 -9.55 29.89
CA PRO A 202 -22.90 -9.74 29.37
C PRO A 202 -23.91 -9.41 30.46
N THR A 203 -24.62 -8.29 30.32
CA THR A 203 -25.93 -8.12 30.96
C THR A 203 -26.89 -9.16 30.36
N GLU A 204 -27.02 -10.23 31.14
CA GLU A 204 -28.06 -11.26 31.25
C GLU A 204 -28.84 -11.77 30.02
N ALA A 205 -28.89 -13.11 29.99
CA ALA A 205 -29.86 -14.02 29.37
C ALA A 205 -29.68 -14.40 27.89
N THR A 206 -28.79 -15.38 27.62
CA THR A 206 -29.07 -16.50 26.69
C THR A 206 -28.11 -17.68 26.93
N PRO A 207 -28.51 -18.94 26.59
CA PRO A 207 -27.99 -20.16 27.23
C PRO A 207 -26.81 -20.85 26.50
N MET A 208 -25.99 -21.50 27.33
CA MET A 208 -24.93 -22.51 27.11
C MET A 208 -23.80 -22.27 26.07
N PRO A 209 -22.54 -22.57 26.43
CA PRO A 209 -21.38 -22.37 25.55
C PRO A 209 -21.34 -23.43 24.44
N ALA A 210 -21.24 -22.97 23.19
CA ALA A 210 -20.94 -23.81 22.04
C ALA A 210 -19.50 -24.37 22.12
N PRO A 211 -19.19 -25.49 21.44
CA PRO A 211 -17.89 -26.17 21.56
C PRO A 211 -16.71 -25.31 21.12
N ALA A 212 -15.58 -25.44 21.82
CA ALA A 212 -14.34 -24.69 21.68
C ALA A 212 -13.55 -24.89 20.36
N THR A 213 -14.22 -25.28 19.27
CA THR A 213 -13.59 -25.59 17.97
C THR A 213 -14.16 -24.80 16.79
N ALA A 214 -15.18 -23.97 17.01
CA ALA A 214 -15.67 -23.06 15.96
C ALA A 214 -14.87 -21.76 15.99
N PRO A 215 -14.34 -21.28 14.83
CA PRO A 215 -13.77 -19.94 14.78
C PRO A 215 -14.83 -18.93 15.24
N PRO A 216 -14.47 -17.96 16.09
CA PRO A 216 -15.44 -17.01 16.64
C PRO A 216 -16.19 -16.31 15.50
N CYS A 217 -17.52 -16.27 15.56
CA CYS A 217 -18.34 -15.61 14.54
C CYS A 217 -17.84 -14.18 14.30
N ARG A 218 -17.63 -13.81 13.03
CA ARG A 218 -17.22 -12.46 12.65
C ARG A 218 -18.45 -11.54 12.67
N PRO A 219 -18.27 -10.23 12.92
CA PRO A 219 -19.39 -9.31 13.08
C PRO A 219 -20.40 -9.30 11.93
N LEU A 220 -19.97 -9.59 10.69
CA LEU A 220 -20.82 -9.55 9.50
C LEU A 220 -21.11 -10.93 8.88
N ASP A 221 -20.67 -12.05 9.49
CA ASP A 221 -20.86 -13.40 8.92
C ASP A 221 -22.33 -13.73 8.64
N ASN A 222 -23.23 -13.16 9.44
CA ASN A 222 -24.67 -13.35 9.27
C ASN A 222 -25.22 -12.66 8.02
N GLY A 223 -24.55 -11.64 7.46
CA GLY A 223 -25.04 -10.85 6.31
C GLY A 223 -24.16 -10.88 5.06
N VAL A 224 -22.92 -11.36 5.15
CA VAL A 224 -21.99 -11.41 4.01
C VAL A 224 -22.31 -12.61 3.10
N VAL A 225 -22.23 -12.38 1.80
CA VAL A 225 -22.31 -13.40 0.75
C VAL A 225 -21.05 -13.28 -0.12
N GLU A 226 -20.18 -14.28 -0.07
CA GLU A 226 -18.95 -14.31 -0.90
C GLU A 226 -19.30 -14.80 -2.31
N THR A 227 -19.13 -13.93 -3.31
CA THR A 227 -19.63 -14.17 -4.67
C THR A 227 -18.64 -14.95 -5.53
N LYS A 228 -17.35 -14.95 -5.21
CA LYS A 228 -16.28 -15.51 -6.07
C LYS A 228 -16.42 -17.00 -6.37
N GLN A 229 -17.12 -17.75 -5.52
CA GLN A 229 -17.24 -19.20 -5.60
C GLN A 229 -18.67 -19.66 -5.91
N LEU A 230 -19.60 -18.73 -6.13
CA LEU A 230 -21.02 -19.05 -6.34
C LEU A 230 -21.37 -18.98 -7.83
N ASP A 231 -22.15 -19.95 -8.30
CA ASP A 231 -22.88 -19.81 -9.55
C ASP A 231 -24.16 -18.97 -9.35
N ASP A 232 -24.82 -18.61 -10.44
CA ASP A 232 -26.00 -17.75 -10.42
C ASP A 232 -27.11 -18.28 -9.50
N ASN A 233 -27.34 -19.59 -9.48
CA ASN A 233 -28.39 -20.19 -8.65
C ASN A 233 -28.02 -20.17 -7.16
N ALA A 234 -26.78 -20.55 -6.84
CA ALA A 234 -26.27 -20.54 -5.47
C ALA A 234 -26.22 -19.12 -4.90
N LEU A 235 -25.87 -18.13 -5.73
CA LEU A 235 -25.93 -16.71 -5.37
C LEU A 235 -27.35 -16.29 -4.99
N LEU A 236 -28.34 -16.59 -5.84
CA LEU A 236 -29.73 -16.22 -5.57
C LEU A 236 -30.28 -16.90 -4.31
N MET A 237 -29.98 -18.18 -4.11
CA MET A 237 -30.37 -18.91 -2.90
C MET A 237 -29.75 -18.27 -1.66
N SER A 238 -28.46 -17.94 -1.69
CA SER A 238 -27.78 -17.29 -0.57
C SER A 238 -28.39 -15.92 -0.25
N LEU A 239 -28.67 -15.10 -1.26
CA LEU A 239 -29.31 -13.79 -1.08
C LEU A 239 -30.73 -13.92 -0.47
N ALA A 240 -31.50 -14.90 -0.92
CA ALA A 240 -32.83 -15.19 -0.39
C ALA A 240 -32.79 -15.65 1.08
N GLU A 241 -31.82 -16.52 1.43
CA GLU A 241 -31.58 -16.96 2.82
C GLU A 241 -31.19 -15.80 3.73
N LYS A 242 -30.50 -14.78 3.20
CA LYS A 242 -30.19 -13.53 3.93
C LYS A 242 -31.35 -12.53 3.98
N GLY A 243 -32.53 -12.89 3.48
CA GLY A 243 -33.75 -12.08 3.59
C GLY A 243 -33.92 -11.02 2.49
N LEU A 244 -33.15 -11.10 1.41
CA LEU A 244 -33.32 -10.23 0.24
C LEU A 244 -34.38 -10.79 -0.70
N ALA A 245 -35.35 -9.96 -1.06
CA ALA A 245 -36.40 -10.37 -1.99
C ALA A 245 -35.86 -10.30 -3.43
N LEU A 246 -36.02 -11.39 -4.18
CA LEU A 246 -35.63 -11.47 -5.58
C LEU A 246 -36.85 -11.20 -6.46
N LYS A 247 -36.68 -10.37 -7.49
CA LYS A 247 -37.73 -10.17 -8.49
C LYS A 247 -37.62 -11.25 -9.56
N THR A 248 -38.45 -12.28 -9.46
CA THR A 248 -38.69 -13.26 -10.53
C THR A 248 -39.60 -12.65 -11.59
N GLY A 249 -39.03 -11.78 -12.44
CA GLY A 249 -39.80 -11.07 -13.46
C GLY A 249 -39.27 -11.33 -14.86
N ALA A 250 -39.89 -12.28 -15.58
CA ALA A 250 -39.96 -12.40 -17.05
C ALA A 250 -38.78 -11.83 -17.85
N SER A 251 -37.55 -12.07 -17.42
CA SER A 251 -36.37 -11.70 -18.18
C SER A 251 -36.35 -12.63 -19.39
N SER A 252 -36.31 -12.05 -20.59
CA SER A 252 -35.99 -12.80 -21.81
C SER A 252 -34.88 -13.81 -21.51
N PRO A 253 -34.89 -15.05 -22.03
CA PRO A 253 -33.85 -16.05 -21.78
C PRO A 253 -32.41 -15.60 -22.15
N SER A 254 -32.24 -14.37 -22.66
CA SER A 254 -30.98 -13.68 -22.93
C SER A 254 -30.57 -12.61 -21.89
N ALA A 255 -31.31 -12.45 -20.79
CA ALA A 255 -30.98 -11.43 -19.78
C ALA A 255 -29.85 -11.91 -18.85
N HIS A 256 -28.65 -11.35 -19.02
CA HIS A 256 -27.46 -11.64 -18.21
C HIS A 256 -27.45 -10.92 -16.84
N HIS A 257 -28.61 -10.73 -16.21
CA HIS A 257 -28.69 -10.04 -14.92
C HIS A 257 -29.85 -10.53 -14.05
N HIS A 258 -29.65 -10.47 -12.74
CA HIS A 258 -30.68 -10.73 -11.73
C HIS A 258 -31.10 -9.43 -11.02
N THR A 259 -32.31 -9.41 -10.48
CA THR A 259 -32.86 -8.22 -9.80
C THR A 259 -33.13 -8.52 -8.34
N VAL A 260 -32.40 -7.83 -7.46
CA VAL A 260 -32.56 -7.87 -6.00
C VAL A 260 -33.30 -6.62 -5.55
N LEU A 261 -34.33 -6.79 -4.72
CA LEU A 261 -35.12 -5.69 -4.17
C LEU A 261 -34.51 -5.21 -2.85
N CYS A 262 -34.21 -3.91 -2.79
CA CYS A 262 -33.69 -3.20 -1.63
C CYS A 262 -34.13 -1.74 -1.68
N ASP A 263 -34.02 -1.04 -0.56
CA ASP A 263 -34.35 0.39 -0.46
C ASP A 263 -33.16 1.28 -0.88
N ALA A 264 -31.93 0.80 -0.62
CA ALA A 264 -30.70 1.48 -0.99
C ALA A 264 -29.58 0.49 -1.35
N VAL A 265 -28.74 0.89 -2.31
CA VAL A 265 -27.49 0.19 -2.66
C VAL A 265 -26.32 1.11 -2.35
N VAL A 266 -25.35 0.59 -1.59
CA VAL A 266 -24.09 1.26 -1.30
C VAL A 266 -22.98 0.50 -2.03
N VAL A 267 -22.25 1.20 -2.91
CA VAL A 267 -21.12 0.61 -3.65
C VAL A 267 -19.82 0.99 -2.96
N GLY A 268 -19.11 0.00 -2.44
CA GLY A 268 -17.91 0.15 -1.62
C GLY A 268 -18.21 0.23 -0.13
N SER A 269 -17.47 -0.53 0.68
CA SER A 269 -17.62 -0.66 2.14
C SER A 269 -16.57 0.14 2.92
N GLY A 270 -15.86 1.06 2.26
CA GLY A 270 -14.87 1.95 2.88
C GLY A 270 -15.47 2.97 3.86
N CYS A 271 -14.66 3.95 4.28
CA CYS A 271 -15.02 4.91 5.34
C CYS A 271 -16.37 5.64 5.12
N GLY A 272 -16.70 6.00 3.88
CA GLY A 272 -17.99 6.61 3.56
C GLY A 272 -19.14 5.61 3.43
N GLY A 273 -18.91 4.49 2.73
CA GLY A 273 -19.94 3.51 2.43
C GLY A 273 -20.40 2.74 3.68
N GLY A 274 -19.47 2.33 4.55
CA GLY A 274 -19.81 1.66 5.80
C GLY A 274 -20.69 2.53 6.72
N VAL A 275 -20.35 3.82 6.85
CA VAL A 275 -21.14 4.78 7.64
C VAL A 275 -22.52 4.99 7.02
N ALA A 276 -22.59 5.22 5.71
CA ALA A 276 -23.87 5.39 5.01
C ALA A 276 -24.77 4.17 5.18
N ALA A 277 -24.21 2.96 5.03
CA ALA A 277 -24.94 1.72 5.21
C ALA A 277 -25.48 1.57 6.64
N ALA A 278 -24.64 1.86 7.66
CA ALA A 278 -25.05 1.80 9.06
C ALA A 278 -26.19 2.77 9.39
N VAL A 279 -26.10 4.02 8.91
CA VAL A 279 -27.14 5.04 9.12
C VAL A 279 -28.46 4.64 8.47
N LEU A 280 -28.44 4.21 7.21
CA LEU A 280 -29.64 3.79 6.48
C LEU A 280 -30.26 2.54 7.10
N ALA A 281 -29.45 1.53 7.44
CA ALA A 281 -29.94 0.31 8.08
C ALA A 281 -30.55 0.58 9.46
N SER A 282 -29.95 1.47 10.26
CA SER A 282 -30.48 1.87 11.57
C SER A 282 -31.81 2.62 11.47
N ALA A 283 -32.09 3.26 10.33
CA ALA A 283 -33.38 3.88 10.03
C ALA A 283 -34.45 2.88 9.52
N GLY A 284 -34.11 1.59 9.43
CA GLY A 284 -35.02 0.52 9.03
C GLY A 284 -35.05 0.21 7.52
N TYR A 285 -34.17 0.81 6.73
CA TYR A 285 -34.07 0.51 5.29
C TYR A 285 -33.35 -0.82 5.03
N LYS A 286 -33.78 -1.54 4.00
CA LYS A 286 -33.06 -2.69 3.45
C LYS A 286 -31.90 -2.20 2.58
N VAL A 287 -30.70 -2.26 3.12
CA VAL A 287 -29.49 -1.79 2.46
C VAL A 287 -28.69 -2.98 1.92
N VAL A 288 -28.31 -2.91 0.64
CA VAL A 288 -27.34 -3.85 0.04
C VAL A 288 -26.01 -3.13 -0.12
N VAL A 289 -24.94 -3.69 0.44
CA VAL A 289 -23.58 -3.19 0.25
C VAL A 289 -22.86 -4.09 -0.74
N VAL A 290 -22.28 -3.51 -1.79
CA VAL A 290 -21.51 -4.24 -2.81
C VAL A 290 -20.05 -3.85 -2.68
N GLU A 291 -19.20 -4.83 -2.37
CA GLU A 291 -17.75 -4.64 -2.21
C GLU A 291 -16.99 -5.51 -3.22
N LYS A 292 -15.93 -4.96 -3.80
CA LYS A 292 -15.03 -5.66 -4.73
C LYS A 292 -13.96 -6.46 -3.97
N GLY A 293 -13.52 -5.94 -2.82
CA GLY A 293 -12.54 -6.58 -1.93
C GLY A 293 -13.07 -7.81 -1.20
N ASP A 294 -12.15 -8.54 -0.55
CA ASP A 294 -12.49 -9.66 0.34
C ASP A 294 -12.98 -9.12 1.70
N TYR A 295 -13.83 -9.88 2.40
CA TYR A 295 -14.23 -9.53 3.75
C TYR A 295 -13.11 -9.82 4.76
N PHE A 296 -12.57 -8.77 5.41
CA PHE A 296 -11.62 -8.83 6.53
C PHE A 296 -12.20 -8.19 7.79
N ALA A 297 -12.01 -8.82 8.95
CA ALA A 297 -12.42 -8.33 10.27
C ALA A 297 -11.19 -7.78 11.02
N ALA A 298 -11.40 -7.08 12.14
CA ALA A 298 -10.31 -6.46 12.89
C ALA A 298 -9.17 -7.44 13.24
N ARG A 299 -9.51 -8.67 13.64
CA ARG A 299 -8.53 -9.73 13.95
C ARG A 299 -7.73 -10.25 12.75
N ASP A 300 -8.24 -10.02 11.54
CA ASP A 300 -7.58 -10.43 10.31
C ASP A 300 -6.45 -9.45 9.92
N TYR A 301 -6.43 -8.23 10.48
CA TYR A 301 -5.44 -7.22 10.15
C TYR A 301 -4.02 -7.67 10.50
N SER A 302 -3.09 -7.64 9.52
CA SER A 302 -1.72 -8.11 9.72
C SER A 302 -0.81 -7.08 10.39
N SER A 303 -1.26 -5.81 10.46
CA SER A 303 -0.43 -4.65 10.83
C SER A 303 0.77 -4.40 9.91
N LEU A 304 0.81 -5.07 8.75
CA LEU A 304 1.82 -4.87 7.72
C LEU A 304 1.23 -3.96 6.65
N GLU A 305 1.50 -2.66 6.74
CA GLU A 305 0.85 -1.65 5.91
C GLU A 305 0.98 -1.95 4.40
N GLY A 306 2.20 -2.21 3.92
CA GLY A 306 2.48 -2.46 2.50
C GLY A 306 1.61 -3.56 1.87
N PRO A 307 1.73 -4.83 2.31
CA PRO A 307 0.93 -5.92 1.75
C PRO A 307 -0.56 -5.84 2.10
N THR A 308 -0.92 -5.22 3.22
CA THR A 308 -2.33 -5.07 3.60
C THR A 308 -3.06 -4.06 2.71
N MET A 309 -2.41 -2.92 2.44
CA MET A 309 -2.94 -1.89 1.56
C MET A 309 -3.31 -2.45 0.19
N GLU A 310 -2.48 -3.34 -0.37
CA GLU A 310 -2.71 -4.02 -1.65
C GLU A 310 -4.06 -4.76 -1.72
N ARG A 311 -4.54 -5.27 -0.59
CA ARG A 311 -5.76 -6.08 -0.50
C ARG A 311 -6.97 -5.31 0.01
N LEU A 312 -6.76 -4.36 0.91
CA LEU A 312 -7.84 -3.59 1.52
C LEU A 312 -8.28 -2.40 0.67
N TYR A 313 -7.42 -1.89 -0.19
CA TYR A 313 -7.73 -0.72 -1.03
C TYR A 313 -7.67 -1.06 -2.50
N GLU A 314 -8.62 -0.50 -3.27
CA GLU A 314 -8.61 -0.59 -4.72
C GLU A 314 -7.29 -0.05 -5.27
N ASN A 315 -6.63 -0.82 -6.13
CA ASN A 315 -5.28 -0.54 -6.64
C ASN A 315 -4.24 -0.24 -5.53
N GLY A 316 -4.39 -0.88 -4.36
CA GLY A 316 -3.51 -0.69 -3.21
C GLY A 316 -3.49 0.74 -2.67
N GLY A 317 -4.56 1.50 -2.86
CA GLY A 317 -4.68 2.89 -2.39
C GLY A 317 -4.00 3.92 -3.29
N VAL A 318 -3.34 3.49 -4.36
CA VAL A 318 -2.71 4.36 -5.37
C VAL A 318 -3.67 4.55 -6.56
N PHE A 319 -4.91 4.93 -6.26
CA PHE A 319 -5.92 5.26 -7.26
C PHE A 319 -6.25 6.74 -7.19
N SER A 320 -6.11 7.45 -8.32
CA SER A 320 -6.50 8.86 -8.43
C SER A 320 -7.72 8.97 -9.32
N THR A 321 -8.73 9.70 -8.88
CA THR A 321 -9.87 10.05 -9.73
C THR A 321 -9.49 11.24 -10.61
N ALA A 322 -9.85 11.20 -11.89
CA ALA A 322 -9.86 12.40 -12.72
C ALA A 322 -11.10 13.20 -12.33
N ASN A 323 -10.90 14.35 -11.70
CA ASN A 323 -11.95 15.35 -11.46
C ASN A 323 -11.73 16.55 -12.36
#